data_AF-A0A850DTY4-F1
#
_entry.id   AF-A0A850DTY4-F1
#
_cell.length_a   1.000
_cell.length_b   1.000
_cell.length_c   1.000
_cell.angle_alpha   90.00
_cell.angle_beta   90.00
_cell.angle_gamma   90.00
#
_symmetry.space_group_name_H-M   'P 1'
#
loop_
_entity.id
_entity.type
_entity.pdbx_description
1 polymer ?
#
loop_
_entity_poly.entity_id
_entity_poly.type
_entity_poly.pdbx_seq_one_letter_code
_entity_poly.pdbx_strand_id
1 'polypeptide(L)' 'MAKTRFINGQTDVPGHGRVHWTAQQNLQADGKPYVTMLRDATLTNGSRLDDEGRELLVRLEGFSA' A
#
# COMPACT_ATOMS: atom_id res chain seq x y z
N MET A 1 -7.65 -3.47 -22.70
CA MET A 1 -7.47 -2.28 -21.85
C MET A 1 -7.20 -2.73 -20.43
N ALA A 2 -6.09 -2.30 -19.82
CA ALA A 2 -5.88 -2.48 -18.38
C ALA A 2 -6.77 -1.48 -17.63
N LYS A 3 -7.39 -1.93 -16.53
CA LYS A 3 -8.19 -1.06 -15.66
C LYS A 3 -7.40 -0.73 -14.40
N THR A 4 -7.55 0.48 -13.90
CA THR A 4 -6.89 0.93 -12.67
C THR A 4 -7.96 1.25 -11.62
N ARG A 5 -7.75 0.79 -10.39
CA ARG A 5 -8.56 1.18 -9.23
C ARG A 5 -7.67 1.67 -8.09
N PHE A 6 -8.21 2.54 -7.25
CA PHE A 6 -7.56 2.99 -6.03
C PHE A 6 -8.18 2.28 -4.83
N ILE A 7 -7.34 1.80 -3.93
CA ILE A 7 -7.73 1.15 -2.69
C ILE A 7 -7.01 1.81 -1.51
N ASN A 8 -7.53 1.61 -0.32
CA ASN A 8 -6.92 2.04 0.92
C ASN A 8 -7.07 0.96 1.99
N GLY A 9 -6.28 1.07 3.05
CA GLY A 9 -6.28 0.13 4.14
C GLY A 9 -5.47 0.62 5.32
N GLN A 10 -5.36 -0.26 6.33
CA GLN A 10 -4.60 -0.01 7.54
C GLN A 10 -3.86 -1.27 7.95
N THR A 11 -2.61 -1.12 8.36
CA THR A 11 -1.72 -2.22 8.74
C THR A 11 -0.89 -1.81 9.95
N ASP A 12 -0.73 -2.72 10.92
CA ASP A 12 0.19 -2.53 12.02
C ASP A 12 1.61 -2.91 11.57
N VAL A 13 2.46 -1.90 11.37
CA VAL A 13 3.85 -2.08 10.94
C VAL A 13 4.76 -2.18 12.17
N PRO A 14 5.53 -3.27 12.35
CA PRO A 14 6.45 -3.42 13.47
C PRO A 14 7.39 -2.21 13.60
N GLY A 15 7.54 -1.69 14.82
CA GLY A 15 8.36 -0.51 15.10
C GLY A 15 7.75 0.85 14.74
N HIS A 16 6.67 0.88 13.94
CA HIS A 16 6.07 2.12 13.43
C HIS A 16 4.60 2.28 13.86
N GLY A 17 3.96 1.20 14.35
CA GLY A 17 2.58 1.21 14.81
C GLY A 17 1.59 1.15 13.66
N ARG A 18 0.39 1.68 13.88
CA ARG A 18 -0.69 1.61 12.89
C ARG A 18 -0.48 2.62 11.76
N VAL A 19 -0.43 2.12 10.54
CA VAL A 19 -0.25 2.89 9.31
C VAL A 19 -1.53 2.87 8.51
N HIS A 20 -1.96 4.03 8.01
CA HIS A 20 -2.99 4.18 6.99
C HIS A 20 -2.31 4.29 5.64
N TRP A 21 -2.75 3.54 4.65
CA TRP A 21 -2.13 3.54 3.33
C TRP A 21 -3.14 3.63 2.19
N THR A 22 -2.66 4.12 1.06
CA THR A 22 -3.39 4.13 -0.21
C THR A 22 -2.56 3.45 -1.28
N ALA A 23 -3.20 2.65 -2.13
CA ALA A 23 -2.53 1.91 -3.19
C ALA A 23 -3.31 1.98 -4.50
N GLN A 24 -2.58 1.82 -5.61
CA GLN A 24 -3.14 1.70 -6.95
C GLN A 24 -3.06 0.24 -7.39
N GLN A 25 -4.21 -0.34 -7.74
CA GLN A 25 -4.29 -1.67 -8.31
C GLN A 25 -4.54 -1.60 -9.81
N ASN A 26 -3.61 -2.19 -10.57
CA ASN A 26 -3.79 -2.42 -11.98
C ASN A 26 -4.39 -3.82 -12.16
N LEU A 27 -5.48 -3.89 -12.93
CA LEU A 27 -6.27 -5.09 -13.15
C LEU A 27 -6.08 -5.59 -14.58
N GLN A 28 -6.08 -6.91 -14.71
CA GLN A 28 -6.19 -7.59 -16.00
C GLN A 28 -7.60 -7.38 -16.61
N ALA A 29 -7.79 -7.81 -17.85
CA ALA A 29 -9.08 -7.68 -18.53
C ALA A 29 -10.21 -8.47 -17.83
N ASP A 30 -9.87 -9.56 -17.12
CA ASP A 30 -10.79 -10.37 -16.32
C ASP A 30 -11.10 -9.76 -14.93
N GLY A 31 -10.52 -8.59 -14.62
CA GLY A 31 -10.71 -7.88 -13.36
C GLY A 31 -9.81 -8.35 -12.22
N LYS A 32 -8.95 -9.36 -12.41
CA LYS A 32 -8.02 -9.81 -11.37
C LYS A 32 -6.86 -8.82 -11.22
N PRO A 33 -6.43 -8.49 -9.99
CA PRO A 33 -5.25 -7.65 -9.79
C PRO A 33 -4.00 -8.41 -10.23
N TYR A 34 -3.11 -7.73 -10.96
CA TYR A 34 -1.78 -8.27 -11.28
C TYR A 34 -0.65 -7.46 -10.65
N VAL A 35 -0.89 -6.17 -10.39
CA VAL A 35 0.06 -5.27 -9.71
C VAL A 35 -0.70 -4.39 -8.73
N THR A 36 -0.18 -4.28 -7.51
CA THR A 36 -0.67 -3.34 -6.48
C THR A 36 0.50 -2.47 -6.04
N MET A 37 0.47 -1.18 -6.34
CA MET A 37 1.55 -0.23 -6.02
C MET A 37 1.14 0.66 -4.85
N LEU A 38 1.99 0.73 -3.82
CA LEU A 38 1.81 1.67 -2.72
C LEU A 38 1.94 3.10 -3.24
N ARG A 39 0.99 3.99 -2.90
CA ARG A 39 1.06 5.42 -3.25
C ARG A 39 1.50 6.25 -2.08
N ASP A 40 0.78 6.16 -0.96
CA ASP A 40 1.08 6.91 0.25
C ASP A 40 0.85 6.05 1.50
N ALA A 41 1.58 6.37 2.55
CA ALA A 41 1.52 5.70 3.85
C ALA A 41 1.75 6.74 4.95
N THR A 42 0.77 6.89 5.84
CA THR A 42 0.80 7.83 6.95
C THR A 42 0.53 7.12 8.26
N LEU A 43 1.22 7.56 9.31
CA LEU A 43 0.97 7.14 10.68
C LEU A 43 -0.34 7.75 11.19
N THR A 44 -0.89 7.19 12.27
CA THR A 44 -2.11 7.73 12.92
C THR A 44 -1.94 9.17 13.42
N ASN A 45 -0.71 9.62 13.66
CA ASN A 45 -0.41 11.01 14.02
C ASN A 45 -0.34 11.97 12.81
N GLY A 46 -0.59 11.48 11.59
CA GLY A 46 -0.58 12.26 10.34
C GLY A 46 0.80 12.40 9.69
N SER A 47 1.87 11.94 10.34
CA SER A 47 3.22 11.95 9.76
C SER A 47 3.32 10.93 8.63
N ARG A 48 4.20 11.18 7.66
CA ARG A 48 4.56 10.16 6.68
C ARG A 48 5.30 9.01 7.35
N LEU A 49 5.03 7.79 6.88
CA LEU A 49 5.86 6.64 7.20
C LEU A 49 7.22 6.82 6.53
N ASP A 50 8.29 6.55 7.28
CA ASP A 50 9.66 6.60 6.79
C ASP A 50 9.97 5.43 5.84
N ASP A 51 11.18 5.44 5.26
CA ASP A 51 11.57 4.48 4.24
C ASP A 51 11.64 3.04 4.77
N GLU A 52 12.13 2.85 6.01
CA GLU A 52 12.17 1.53 6.66
C GLU A 52 10.74 0.99 6.88
N GLY A 53 9.85 1.79 7.45
CA GLY A 53 8.45 1.42 7.61
C GLY A 53 7.76 1.16 6.28
N ARG A 54 8.07 1.93 5.22
CA ARG A 54 7.54 1.71 3.87
C ARG A 54 7.99 0.37 3.29
N GLU A 55 9.26 0.01 3.42
CA GLU A 55 9.74 -1.30 2.97
C GLU A 55 9.04 -2.46 3.70
N LEU A 56 8.87 -2.33 5.01
CA LEU A 56 8.15 -3.33 5.81
C LEU A 56 6.69 -3.44 5.38
N LEU A 57 6.01 -2.31 5.18
CA LEU A 57 4.63 -2.28 4.70
C LEU A 57 4.48 -2.95 3.33
N VAL A 58 5.40 -2.66 2.39
CA VAL A 58 5.42 -3.28 1.06
C VAL A 58 5.53 -4.80 1.16
N ARG A 59 6.40 -5.31 2.05
CA ARG A 59 6.54 -6.75 2.29
C ARG A 59 5.31 -7.38 2.95
N LEU A 60 4.70 -6.71 3.93
CA LEU A 60 3.53 -7.22 4.66
C LEU A 60 2.28 -7.30 3.80
N GLU A 61 2.01 -6.25 3.03
CA GLU A 61 0.81 -6.16 2.18
C GLU A 61 1.01 -6.77 0.78
N GLY A 62 2.24 -7.18 0.46
CA GLY A 62 2.59 -7.71 -0.87
C GLY A 62 2.48 -6.66 -1.98
N PHE A 63 2.77 -5.39 -1.66
CA PHE A 63 2.84 -4.35 -2.68
C PHE A 63 4.05 -4.57 -3.60
N SER A 64 3.95 -4.04 -4.81
CA SER A 64 5.09 -3.86 -5.70
C SER A 64 5.86 -2.63 -5.22
N ALA A 65 7.18 -2.81 -5.03
CA ALA A 65 8.12 -1.74 -4.71
C ALA A 65 8.32 -0.78 -5.88
#